data_AF-A0A9X6AHK1-F1
#
_entry.id   AF-A0A9X6AHK1-F1
#
_cell.length_a   1.000
_cell.length_b   1.000
_cell.length_c   1.000
_cell.angle_alpha   90.00
_cell.angle_beta   90.00
_cell.angle_gamma   90.00
#
_symmetry.space_group_name_H-M   'P 1'
#
loop_
_entity.id
_entity.type
_entity.pdbx_description
1 polymer ?
#
loop_
_entity_poly.entity_id
_entity_poly.type
_entity_poly.pdbx_seq_one_letter_code
_entity_poly.pdbx_strand_id
1 'polypeptide(L)'
;MGKTYAGARLRRLREERRMSQAELARVLGISPSYLNQMEHDSRPLTVPVLLKLTEAFGVDPGFFSERDTTRLVADLREALAGEITEDRVSASDLADLASRMPAVATFLLGLGRRNQALTERLAGAADGRDGTQEAPRSPHEEIRDFFYRRQNYLHDTDLAAERLAEDIGIRPGEVVRALTERLADGHGVRSAAESGDRLHHYDEASRTLHLSGRLRPGQRAFRLATQLALLEYGDELDRQAATDFPAGSPSHALARIGIAHYFAAALILPYRTFHAAAEEVRYDIERLTDRYGLGYETVCHRLSTLQRPRLRGVPFSFVRVDRAGNLSKRQSATDFHFSRAGGTCPLWNVYEAFAAPGRIHVQIAEMPDGQRYLWTARALTRHRGGWGEPGKTY
;
A
#
# COMPACT_ATOMS: atom_id res chain seq x y z
N MET A 1 -0.65 25.57 -15.03
CA MET A 1 0.16 24.92 -13.97
C MET A 1 0.25 25.87 -12.79
N GLY A 2 -0.15 25.42 -11.60
CA GLY A 2 -0.02 26.21 -10.38
C GLY A 2 1.45 26.43 -10.00
N LYS A 3 1.73 27.46 -9.21
CA LYS A 3 3.07 27.73 -8.66
C LYS A 3 3.40 26.64 -7.63
N THR A 4 4.52 25.93 -7.80
CA THR A 4 4.96 24.87 -6.87
C THR A 4 5.84 25.47 -5.78
N TYR A 5 5.42 25.41 -4.53
CA TYR A 5 6.23 25.79 -3.36
C TYR A 5 6.65 24.52 -2.63
N ALA A 6 7.96 24.28 -2.50
CA ALA A 6 8.52 23.03 -2.00
C ALA A 6 9.87 23.25 -1.27
N GLY A 7 10.04 24.40 -0.63
CA GLY A 7 11.29 24.85 -0.05
C GLY A 7 11.85 23.92 1.03
N ALA A 8 10.98 23.41 1.91
CA ALA A 8 11.37 22.45 2.94
C ALA A 8 11.91 21.14 2.35
N ARG A 9 11.33 20.65 1.24
CA ARG A 9 11.78 19.43 0.56
C ARG A 9 13.08 19.64 -0.21
N LEU A 10 13.23 20.81 -0.84
CA LEU A 10 14.48 21.21 -1.48
C LEU A 10 15.62 21.27 -0.46
N ARG A 11 15.38 21.87 0.71
CA ARG A 11 16.32 21.93 1.83
C ARG A 11 16.68 20.53 2.34
N ARG A 12 15.68 19.68 2.55
CA ARG A 12 15.87 18.31 3.01
C ARG A 12 16.70 17.50 2.00
N LEU A 13 16.36 17.55 0.71
CA LEU A 13 17.14 16.88 -0.34
C LEU A 13 18.60 17.35 -0.33
N ARG A 14 18.83 18.65 -0.13
CA ARG A 14 20.17 19.22 0.00
C ARG A 14 20.93 18.64 1.20
N GLU A 15 20.30 18.60 2.37
CA GLU A 15 20.87 18.11 3.62
C GLU A 15 21.15 16.61 3.59
N GLU A 16 20.24 15.80 3.03
CA GLU A 16 20.43 14.35 2.82
C GLU A 16 21.63 14.05 1.92
N ARG A 17 21.90 14.93 0.95
CA ARG A 17 23.09 14.86 0.08
C ARG A 17 24.33 15.55 0.68
N ARG A 18 24.23 16.06 1.91
CA ARG A 18 25.30 16.75 2.66
C ARG A 18 25.90 17.94 1.88
N MET A 19 25.06 18.67 1.14
CA MET A 19 25.48 19.81 0.34
C MET A 19 25.20 21.15 1.06
N SER A 20 26.08 22.12 0.87
CA SER A 20 25.81 23.53 1.18
C SER A 20 24.86 24.16 0.15
N GLN A 21 24.21 25.26 0.51
CA GLN A 21 23.37 26.01 -0.45
C GLN A 21 24.18 26.48 -1.67
N ALA A 22 25.43 26.86 -1.49
CA ALA A 22 26.29 27.28 -2.60
C ALA A 22 26.59 26.15 -3.59
N GLU A 23 26.80 24.93 -3.09
CA GLU A 23 27.04 23.75 -3.92
C GLU A 23 25.80 23.33 -4.69
N LEU A 24 24.64 23.28 -4.03
CA LEU A 24 23.39 22.95 -4.71
C LEU A 24 23.03 24.00 -5.77
N ALA A 25 23.23 25.29 -5.47
CA ALA A 25 22.99 26.36 -6.42
C ALA A 25 23.88 26.21 -7.68
N ARG A 26 25.15 25.79 -7.50
CA ARG A 26 26.08 25.51 -8.60
C ARG A 26 25.62 24.33 -9.45
N VAL A 27 25.20 23.23 -8.82
CA VAL A 27 24.65 22.05 -9.54
C VAL A 27 23.43 22.42 -10.36
N LEU A 28 22.56 23.29 -9.84
CA LEU A 28 21.35 23.74 -10.51
C LEU A 28 21.59 24.90 -11.50
N GLY A 29 22.81 25.46 -11.56
CA GLY A 29 23.15 26.60 -12.40
C GLY A 29 22.31 27.84 -12.07
N ILE A 30 22.08 28.10 -10.79
CA ILE A 30 21.35 29.27 -10.26
C ILE A 30 22.19 29.98 -9.19
N SER A 31 21.80 31.19 -8.78
CA SER A 31 22.50 31.88 -7.69
C SER A 31 22.14 31.30 -6.31
N PRO A 32 23.06 31.32 -5.33
CA PRO A 32 22.77 30.91 -3.96
C PRO A 32 21.62 31.68 -3.31
N SER A 33 21.48 32.98 -3.63
CA SER A 33 20.36 33.80 -3.19
C SER A 33 19.02 33.31 -3.76
N TYR A 34 19.00 32.93 -5.04
CA TYR A 34 17.81 32.38 -5.68
C TYR A 34 17.42 31.02 -5.10
N LEU A 35 18.41 30.14 -4.82
CA LEU A 35 18.18 28.90 -4.11
C LEU A 35 17.61 29.15 -2.71
N ASN A 36 18.19 30.09 -1.96
CA ASN A 36 17.72 30.43 -0.61
C ASN A 36 16.26 30.92 -0.61
N GLN A 37 15.88 31.73 -1.60
CA GLN A 37 14.49 32.18 -1.77
C GLN A 37 13.54 31.01 -2.06
N MET A 38 13.97 30.00 -2.83
CA MET A 38 13.18 28.80 -3.06
C MET A 38 13.09 27.90 -1.82
N GLU A 39 14.19 27.74 -1.08
CA GLU A 39 14.20 26.95 0.18
C GLU A 39 13.36 27.56 1.31
N HIS A 40 12.97 28.83 1.19
CA HIS A 40 12.09 29.53 2.13
C HIS A 40 10.73 29.86 1.52
N ASP A 41 10.36 29.22 0.40
CA ASP A 41 9.08 29.41 -0.29
C ASP A 41 8.77 30.88 -0.66
N SER A 42 9.78 31.74 -0.71
CA SER A 42 9.66 33.12 -1.20
C SER A 42 9.56 33.16 -2.73
N ARG A 43 10.12 32.14 -3.41
CA ARG A 43 9.92 31.91 -4.84
C ARG A 43 9.49 30.47 -5.11
N PRO A 44 8.56 30.25 -6.05
CA PRO A 44 8.18 28.91 -6.41
C PRO A 44 9.31 28.20 -7.15
N LEU A 45 9.34 26.88 -7.01
CA LEU A 45 10.20 25.99 -7.75
C LEU A 45 9.79 26.00 -9.23
N THR A 46 10.61 26.64 -10.06
CA THR A 46 10.33 26.74 -11.51
C THR A 46 10.56 25.41 -12.21
N VAL A 47 9.86 25.18 -13.33
CA VAL A 47 10.00 23.96 -14.16
C VAL A 47 11.46 23.68 -14.56
N PRO A 48 12.27 24.66 -15.00
CA PRO A 48 13.67 24.40 -15.34
C PRO A 48 14.50 23.91 -14.15
N VAL A 49 14.26 24.44 -12.94
CA VAL A 49 14.95 24.01 -11.72
C VAL A 49 14.50 22.60 -11.33
N LEU A 50 13.20 22.31 -11.45
CA LEU A 50 12.65 20.98 -11.18
C LEU A 50 13.27 19.92 -12.10
N LEU A 51 13.39 20.19 -13.40
CA LEU A 51 14.03 19.28 -14.35
C LEU A 51 15.50 19.01 -13.98
N LYS A 52 16.26 20.05 -13.65
CA LYS A 52 17.66 19.90 -13.19
C LYS A 52 17.76 19.12 -11.88
N LEU A 53 16.84 19.30 -10.94
CA LEU A 53 16.78 18.50 -9.72
C LEU A 53 16.51 17.03 -10.04
N THR A 54 15.57 16.75 -10.96
CA THR A 54 15.24 15.38 -11.37
C THR A 54 16.39 14.68 -12.10
N GLU A 55 17.14 15.42 -12.90
CA GLU A 55 18.31 14.94 -13.64
C GLU A 55 19.50 14.70 -12.69
N ALA A 56 19.83 15.68 -11.84
CA ALA A 56 20.99 15.61 -10.95
C ALA A 56 20.82 14.61 -9.81
N PHE A 57 19.60 14.44 -9.29
CA PHE A 57 19.36 13.63 -8.09
C PHE A 57 18.47 12.41 -8.32
N GLY A 58 17.98 12.21 -9.56
CA GLY A 58 17.12 11.08 -9.90
C GLY A 58 15.73 11.13 -9.28
N VAL A 59 15.34 12.23 -8.65
CA VAL A 59 14.03 12.40 -7.98
C VAL A 59 12.92 12.60 -9.01
N ASP A 60 11.76 12.01 -8.80
CA ASP A 60 10.58 12.20 -9.66
C ASP A 60 10.01 13.62 -9.48
N PRO A 61 9.46 14.30 -10.52
CA PRO A 61 8.83 15.61 -10.38
C PRO A 61 7.73 15.66 -9.31
N GLY A 62 7.05 14.53 -9.09
CA GLY A 62 6.05 14.34 -8.04
C GLY A 62 6.61 14.42 -6.62
N PHE A 63 7.92 14.22 -6.41
CA PHE A 63 8.59 14.39 -5.10
C PHE A 63 8.40 15.81 -4.54
N PHE A 64 8.30 16.81 -5.41
CA PHE A 64 8.08 18.20 -5.02
C PHE A 64 6.60 18.64 -5.10
N SER A 65 5.68 17.71 -5.37
CA SER A 65 4.23 17.99 -5.44
C SER A 65 3.57 17.97 -4.05
N GLU A 66 2.59 18.83 -3.79
CA GLU A 66 1.90 18.98 -2.48
C GLU A 66 1.31 17.68 -1.88
N ARG A 67 1.24 16.59 -2.64
CA ARG A 67 0.60 15.32 -2.26
C ARG A 67 1.12 14.70 -0.96
N ASP A 68 2.42 14.73 -0.66
CA ASP A 68 2.92 14.17 0.63
C ASP A 68 2.47 14.98 1.86
N THR A 69 2.11 16.25 1.68
CA THR A 69 1.64 17.11 2.78
C THR A 69 0.22 16.74 3.18
N THR A 70 -0.65 16.45 2.21
CA THR A 70 -2.05 16.05 2.46
C THR A 70 -2.14 14.85 3.39
N ARG A 71 -1.22 13.87 3.23
CA ARG A 71 -1.11 12.70 4.11
C ARG A 71 -0.87 13.05 5.55
N LEU A 72 0.13 13.88 5.75
CA LEU A 72 0.62 14.25 7.06
C LEU A 72 -0.41 15.11 7.77
N VAL A 73 -1.14 15.95 7.01
CA VAL A 73 -2.29 16.72 7.49
C VAL A 73 -3.44 15.82 7.91
N ALA A 74 -3.82 14.84 7.08
CA ALA A 74 -4.88 13.90 7.40
C ALA A 74 -4.54 13.08 8.66
N ASP A 75 -3.31 12.56 8.73
CA ASP A 75 -2.79 11.88 9.91
C ASP A 75 -2.84 12.79 11.15
N LEU A 76 -2.54 14.09 10.99
CA LEU A 76 -2.48 15.06 12.10
C LEU A 76 -3.88 15.36 12.62
N ARG A 77 -4.84 15.56 11.71
CA ARG A 77 -6.24 15.74 12.07
C ARG A 77 -6.78 14.54 12.82
N GLU A 78 -6.48 13.32 12.35
CA GLU A 78 -6.90 12.08 13.01
C GLU A 78 -6.27 11.96 14.41
N ALA A 79 -4.95 12.08 14.51
CA ALA A 79 -4.23 11.87 15.77
C ALA A 79 -4.50 12.95 16.84
N LEU A 80 -4.96 14.13 16.43
CA LEU A 80 -5.23 15.27 17.31
C LEU A 80 -6.72 15.60 17.43
N ALA A 81 -7.62 14.78 16.85
CA ALA A 81 -9.07 15.03 16.83
C ALA A 81 -9.67 15.20 18.23
N GLY A 82 -9.11 14.55 19.25
CA GLY A 82 -9.57 14.65 20.65
C GLY A 82 -8.91 15.77 21.46
N GLU A 83 -7.86 16.41 20.94
CA GLU A 83 -7.02 17.39 21.65
C GLU A 83 -7.17 18.81 21.07
N ILE A 84 -7.45 18.90 19.77
CA ILE A 84 -7.77 20.16 19.10
C ILE A 84 -9.24 20.46 19.38
N THR A 85 -9.50 21.43 20.26
CA THR A 85 -10.76 22.15 20.20
C THR A 85 -10.80 22.88 18.85
N GLU A 86 -11.86 22.64 18.07
CA GLU A 86 -12.00 23.11 16.68
C GLU A 86 -11.73 24.62 16.50
N ASP A 87 -11.78 25.40 17.58
CA ASP A 87 -11.55 26.85 17.61
C ASP A 87 -10.08 27.31 17.58
N ARG A 88 -9.07 26.43 17.79
CA ARG A 88 -7.66 26.87 17.94
C ARG A 88 -6.71 26.56 16.80
N VAL A 89 -6.97 25.52 16.00
CA VAL A 89 -6.06 25.08 14.94
C VAL A 89 -6.86 24.75 13.69
N SER A 90 -6.69 25.55 12.64
CA SER A 90 -7.38 25.35 11.38
C SER A 90 -6.72 24.26 10.53
N ALA A 91 -7.44 23.73 9.54
CA ALA A 91 -6.86 22.82 8.54
C ALA A 91 -5.71 23.47 7.75
N SER A 92 -5.75 24.81 7.59
CA SER A 92 -4.67 25.58 6.96
C SER A 92 -3.40 25.57 7.81
N ASP A 93 -3.53 25.71 9.14
CA ASP A 93 -2.37 25.70 10.05
C ASP A 93 -1.67 24.35 10.06
N LEU A 94 -2.44 23.25 10.03
CA LEU A 94 -1.90 21.90 9.91
C LEU A 94 -1.21 21.68 8.56
N ALA A 95 -1.76 22.24 7.47
CA ALA A 95 -1.15 22.19 6.16
C ALA A 95 0.17 22.97 6.10
N ASP A 96 0.22 24.16 6.69
CA ASP A 96 1.44 24.95 6.81
C ASP A 96 2.50 24.24 7.66
N LEU A 97 2.12 23.65 8.79
CA LEU A 97 3.00 22.87 9.65
C LEU A 97 3.57 21.65 8.91
N ALA A 98 2.71 20.88 8.25
CA ALA A 98 3.12 19.68 7.51
C ALA A 98 4.06 20.03 6.34
N SER A 99 3.82 21.17 5.67
CA SER A 99 4.63 21.61 4.54
C SER A 99 5.99 22.17 4.97
N ARG A 100 6.00 23.07 5.96
CA ARG A 100 7.20 23.81 6.39
C ARG A 100 8.06 23.04 7.40
N MET A 101 7.42 22.25 8.27
CA MET A 101 8.07 21.58 9.40
C MET A 101 7.66 20.09 9.50
N PRO A 102 7.89 19.26 8.47
CA PRO A 102 7.43 17.87 8.43
C PRO A 102 7.97 17.00 9.57
N ALA A 103 9.19 17.29 10.07
CA ALA A 103 9.76 16.59 11.22
C ALA A 103 8.98 16.88 12.51
N VAL A 104 8.57 18.13 12.73
CA VAL A 104 7.75 18.54 13.88
C VAL A 104 6.34 17.97 13.75
N ALA A 105 5.74 18.03 12.57
CA ALA A 105 4.47 17.37 12.28
C ALA A 105 4.53 15.86 12.61
N THR A 106 5.59 15.16 12.19
CA THR A 106 5.78 13.73 12.50
C THR A 106 5.95 13.47 14.00
N PHE A 107 6.65 14.35 14.71
CA PHE A 107 6.78 14.26 16.17
C PHE A 107 5.44 14.46 16.89
N LEU A 108 4.65 15.46 16.48
CA LEU A 108 3.31 15.74 17.02
C LEU A 108 2.34 14.60 16.73
N LEU A 109 2.42 13.97 15.56
CA LEU A 109 1.70 12.73 15.28
C LEU A 109 2.05 11.62 16.26
N GLY A 110 3.34 11.45 16.55
CA GLY A 110 3.81 10.48 17.53
C GLY A 110 3.23 10.76 18.92
N LEU A 111 3.18 12.03 19.33
CA LEU A 111 2.59 12.46 20.60
C LEU A 111 1.07 12.26 20.64
N GLY A 112 0.33 12.73 19.64
CA GLY A 112 -1.13 12.58 19.58
C GLY A 112 -1.56 11.11 19.66
N ARG A 113 -0.85 10.22 18.94
CA ARG A 113 -1.10 8.78 19.03
C ARG A 113 -0.81 8.18 20.40
N ARG A 114 0.24 8.66 21.08
CA ARG A 114 0.54 8.23 22.45
C ARG A 114 -0.54 8.73 23.42
N ASN A 115 -0.99 9.97 23.27
CA ASN A 115 -2.08 10.53 24.08
C ASN A 115 -3.40 9.79 23.86
N GLN A 116 -3.78 9.53 22.61
CA GLN A 116 -4.99 8.76 22.30
C GLN A 116 -4.93 7.36 22.95
N ALA A 117 -3.79 6.68 22.84
CA ALA A 117 -3.57 5.40 23.53
C ALA A 117 -3.65 5.54 25.06
N LEU A 118 -3.17 6.63 25.65
CA LEU A 118 -3.29 6.90 27.09
C LEU A 118 -4.75 7.18 27.51
N THR A 119 -5.50 7.95 26.72
CA THR A 119 -6.92 8.24 26.96
C THR A 119 -7.77 6.98 26.87
N GLU A 120 -7.52 6.13 25.86
CA GLU A 120 -8.17 4.82 25.74
C GLU A 120 -7.84 3.90 26.92
N ARG A 121 -6.59 3.92 27.41
CA ARG A 121 -6.18 3.19 28.64
C ARG A 121 -6.94 3.69 29.88
N LEU A 122 -7.05 5.02 30.05
CA LEU A 122 -7.75 5.63 31.18
C LEU A 122 -9.25 5.29 31.16
N ALA A 123 -9.87 5.33 29.98
CA ALA A 123 -11.26 4.93 29.81
C ALA A 123 -11.46 3.43 30.12
N GLY A 124 -10.58 2.56 29.63
CA GLY A 124 -10.64 1.13 29.91
C GLY A 124 -10.40 0.76 31.38
N ALA A 125 -9.55 1.51 32.08
CA ALA A 125 -9.31 1.35 33.51
C ALA A 125 -10.49 1.83 34.38
N ALA A 126 -11.20 2.87 33.94
CA ALA A 126 -12.41 3.36 34.62
C ALA A 126 -13.60 2.38 34.53
N ASP A 127 -13.67 1.57 33.46
CA ASP A 127 -14.70 0.55 33.24
C ASP A 127 -14.46 -0.78 34.02
N GLY A 128 -13.50 -0.82 34.95
CA GLY A 128 -13.26 -1.99 35.80
C GLY A 128 -12.71 -3.22 35.06
N ARG A 129 -12.18 -3.03 33.85
CA ARG A 129 -11.42 -4.07 33.15
C ARG A 129 -10.02 -4.12 33.75
N ASP A 130 -9.86 -5.05 34.68
CA ASP A 130 -8.61 -5.27 35.42
C ASP A 130 -7.41 -5.35 34.47
N GLY A 131 -6.33 -4.72 34.90
CA GLY A 131 -5.20 -4.33 34.06
C GLY A 131 -4.58 -5.50 33.32
N THR A 132 -4.61 -5.43 32.00
CA THR A 132 -3.59 -6.08 31.18
C THR A 132 -2.85 -5.00 30.42
N GLN A 133 -1.52 -5.15 30.43
CA GLN A 133 -0.50 -4.33 29.81
C GLN A 133 -0.92 -3.79 28.44
N GLU A 134 -0.26 -2.71 27.98
CA GLU A 134 -0.20 -2.30 26.56
C GLU A 134 -0.86 -3.34 25.66
N ALA A 135 -1.99 -3.04 25.02
CA ALA A 135 -2.23 -3.70 23.77
C ALA A 135 -1.19 -3.07 22.85
N PRO A 136 -0.03 -3.72 22.57
CA PRO A 136 0.82 -3.25 21.49
C PRO A 136 -0.07 -3.11 20.26
N ARG A 137 0.23 -2.15 19.37
CA ARG A 137 -0.40 -2.11 18.05
C ARG A 137 -0.43 -3.53 17.53
N SER A 138 -1.60 -4.00 17.09
CA SER A 138 -1.65 -5.40 16.68
C SER A 138 -0.63 -5.56 15.55
N PRO A 139 0.10 -6.69 15.47
CA PRO A 139 1.06 -6.90 14.40
C PRO A 139 0.47 -6.64 13.01
N HIS A 140 -0.84 -6.89 12.83
CA HIS A 140 -1.59 -6.54 11.61
C HIS A 140 -1.66 -5.03 11.30
N GLU A 141 -1.82 -4.18 12.31
CA GLU A 141 -1.82 -2.72 12.14
C GLU A 141 -0.44 -2.19 11.80
N GLU A 142 0.60 -2.75 12.41
CA GLU A 142 2.00 -2.41 12.09
C GLU A 142 2.33 -2.75 10.64
N ILE A 143 1.87 -3.91 10.15
CA ILE A 143 2.04 -4.29 8.74
C ILE A 143 1.24 -3.37 7.81
N ARG A 144 0.02 -2.99 8.18
CA ARG A 144 -0.73 -2.00 7.41
C ARG A 144 0.04 -0.69 7.30
N ASP A 145 0.61 -0.21 8.39
CA ASP A 145 1.44 1.00 8.41
C ASP A 145 2.74 0.84 7.60
N PHE A 146 3.35 -0.34 7.60
CA PHE A 146 4.53 -0.67 6.79
C PHE A 146 4.27 -0.47 5.29
N PHE A 147 3.17 -1.03 4.78
CA PHE A 147 2.78 -0.86 3.37
C PHE A 147 2.31 0.57 3.07
N TYR A 148 1.54 1.16 3.99
CA TYR A 148 1.05 2.53 3.84
C TYR A 148 2.21 3.52 3.71
N ARG A 149 3.24 3.46 4.57
CA ARG A 149 4.45 4.31 4.48
C ARG A 149 5.20 4.22 3.16
N ARG A 150 5.02 3.12 2.43
CA ARG A 150 5.67 2.86 1.14
C ARG A 150 4.74 3.12 -0.06
N GLN A 151 3.66 3.90 0.14
CA GLN A 151 2.64 4.17 -0.89
C GLN A 151 2.12 2.87 -1.55
N ASN A 152 2.07 1.80 -0.75
CA ASN A 152 1.67 0.46 -1.18
C ASN A 152 2.49 -0.10 -2.37
N TYR A 153 3.74 0.34 -2.54
CA TYR A 153 4.65 -0.12 -3.60
C TYR A 153 6.04 -0.46 -3.04
N LEU A 154 6.51 -1.67 -3.33
CA LEU A 154 7.82 -2.15 -2.91
C LEU A 154 8.74 -2.26 -4.13
N HIS A 155 9.54 -1.22 -4.38
CA HIS A 155 10.26 -1.06 -5.65
C HIS A 155 11.15 -2.24 -6.01
N ASP A 156 12.07 -2.61 -5.12
CA ASP A 156 13.05 -3.67 -5.40
C ASP A 156 12.39 -5.05 -5.53
N THR A 157 11.39 -5.32 -4.68
CA THR A 157 10.56 -6.53 -4.72
C THR A 157 9.79 -6.64 -6.03
N ASP A 158 9.22 -5.54 -6.51
CA ASP A 158 8.43 -5.48 -7.74
C ASP A 158 9.31 -5.66 -8.98
N LEU A 159 10.48 -5.03 -9.00
CA LEU A 159 11.47 -5.20 -10.07
C LEU A 159 12.01 -6.63 -10.11
N ALA A 160 12.28 -7.23 -8.94
CA ALA A 160 12.73 -8.61 -8.86
C ALA A 160 11.66 -9.58 -9.38
N ALA A 161 10.41 -9.39 -8.97
CA ALA A 161 9.29 -10.21 -9.45
C ALA A 161 9.07 -10.05 -10.97
N GLU A 162 9.19 -8.84 -11.50
CA GLU A 162 9.05 -8.58 -12.95
C GLU A 162 10.20 -9.23 -13.76
N ARG A 163 11.45 -9.13 -13.29
CA ARG A 163 12.58 -9.83 -13.92
C ARG A 163 12.38 -11.34 -13.93
N LEU A 164 12.00 -11.92 -12.78
CA LEU A 164 11.71 -13.35 -12.71
C LEU A 164 10.56 -13.74 -13.65
N ALA A 165 9.52 -12.91 -13.76
CA ALA A 165 8.42 -13.14 -14.68
C ALA A 165 8.88 -13.22 -16.13
N GLU A 166 9.82 -12.36 -16.53
CA GLU A 166 10.43 -12.37 -17.86
C GLU A 166 11.30 -13.62 -18.06
N ASP A 167 12.14 -13.96 -17.07
CA ASP A 167 13.04 -15.11 -17.11
C ASP A 167 12.29 -16.45 -17.26
N ILE A 168 11.17 -16.63 -16.55
CA ILE A 168 10.37 -17.86 -16.61
C ILE A 168 9.22 -17.79 -17.63
N GLY A 169 9.13 -16.68 -18.38
CA GLY A 169 8.15 -16.53 -19.47
C GLY A 169 6.69 -16.51 -19.00
N ILE A 170 6.38 -15.82 -17.90
CA ILE A 170 5.00 -15.66 -17.43
C ILE A 170 4.12 -15.02 -18.51
N ARG A 171 3.07 -15.74 -18.89
CA ARG A 171 2.05 -15.28 -19.84
C ARG A 171 0.64 -15.46 -19.25
N PRO A 172 -0.31 -14.57 -19.59
CA PRO A 172 -1.72 -14.78 -19.23
C PRO A 172 -2.20 -16.16 -19.69
N GLY A 173 -2.89 -16.89 -18.81
CA GLY A 173 -3.36 -18.26 -19.07
C GLY A 173 -2.34 -19.37 -18.79
N GLU A 174 -1.03 -19.08 -18.78
CA GLU A 174 0.03 -20.09 -18.59
C GLU A 174 0.74 -20.02 -17.23
N VAL A 175 0.35 -19.05 -16.38
CA VAL A 175 1.00 -18.75 -15.09
C VAL A 175 1.21 -19.99 -14.22
N VAL A 176 0.18 -20.82 -14.04
CA VAL A 176 0.28 -22.04 -13.19
C VAL A 176 1.32 -23.00 -13.73
N ARG A 177 1.35 -23.20 -15.06
CA ARG A 177 2.29 -24.11 -15.72
C ARG A 177 3.72 -23.63 -15.51
N ALA A 178 4.01 -22.36 -15.86
CA ALA A 178 5.34 -21.78 -15.74
C ALA A 178 5.87 -21.79 -14.29
N LEU A 179 5.01 -21.50 -13.29
CA LEU A 179 5.41 -21.57 -11.89
C LEU A 179 5.67 -23.00 -11.40
N THR A 180 4.85 -23.96 -11.84
CA THR A 180 5.05 -25.38 -11.49
C THR A 180 6.35 -25.92 -12.10
N GLU A 181 6.63 -25.61 -13.36
CA GLU A 181 7.89 -25.97 -14.03
C GLU A 181 9.08 -25.35 -13.30
N ARG A 182 9.04 -24.04 -12.99
CA ARG A 182 10.13 -23.37 -12.27
C ARG A 182 10.38 -23.97 -10.88
N LEU A 183 9.32 -24.29 -10.14
CA LEU A 183 9.43 -24.93 -8.83
C LEU A 183 10.02 -26.35 -8.93
N ALA A 184 9.64 -27.11 -9.95
CA ALA A 184 10.17 -28.45 -10.18
C ALA A 184 11.65 -28.41 -10.61
N ASP A 185 11.98 -27.63 -11.64
CA ASP A 185 13.31 -27.62 -12.24
C ASP A 185 14.34 -26.89 -11.37
N GLY A 186 13.93 -25.77 -10.76
CA GLY A 186 14.83 -24.95 -9.93
C GLY A 186 15.01 -25.47 -8.50
N HIS A 187 13.98 -26.10 -7.93
CA HIS A 187 13.94 -26.41 -6.50
C HIS A 187 13.60 -27.87 -6.18
N GLY A 188 13.28 -28.69 -7.19
CA GLY A 188 12.82 -30.06 -6.98
C GLY A 188 11.46 -30.15 -6.28
N VAL A 189 10.68 -29.05 -6.30
CA VAL A 189 9.38 -28.97 -5.62
C VAL A 189 8.29 -29.58 -6.49
N ARG A 190 7.56 -30.55 -5.95
CA ARG A 190 6.45 -31.22 -6.64
C ARG A 190 5.12 -30.71 -6.11
N SER A 191 4.10 -30.63 -6.98
CA SER A 191 2.73 -30.35 -6.55
C SER A 191 1.93 -31.63 -6.32
N ALA A 192 1.25 -31.74 -5.18
CA ALA A 192 0.34 -32.83 -4.89
C ALA A 192 -1.05 -32.32 -4.53
N ALA A 193 -2.07 -33.18 -4.65
CA ALA A 193 -3.41 -32.85 -4.15
C ALA A 193 -3.42 -32.83 -2.62
N GLU A 194 -4.10 -31.85 -2.03
CA GLU A 194 -4.42 -31.80 -0.61
C GLU A 194 -5.77 -32.50 -0.38
N SER A 195 -5.77 -33.51 0.49
CA SER A 195 -6.93 -34.36 0.78
C SER A 195 -7.72 -33.90 2.01
N GLY A 196 -7.17 -32.99 2.81
CA GLY A 196 -7.84 -32.42 3.99
C GLY A 196 -8.60 -31.13 3.73
N ASP A 197 -8.91 -30.43 4.82
CA ASP A 197 -9.60 -29.12 4.78
C ASP A 197 -8.68 -27.92 4.59
N ARG A 198 -7.36 -28.14 4.58
CA ARG A 198 -6.38 -27.09 4.30
C ARG A 198 -6.48 -26.70 2.83
N LEU A 199 -6.32 -25.41 2.55
CA LEU A 199 -6.25 -24.94 1.16
C LEU A 199 -4.91 -25.28 0.51
N HIS A 200 -3.84 -25.29 1.30
CA HIS A 200 -2.49 -25.65 0.89
C HIS A 200 -1.61 -25.91 2.10
N HIS A 201 -0.55 -26.69 1.91
CA HIS A 201 0.59 -26.75 2.84
C HIS A 201 1.86 -27.13 2.05
N TYR A 202 3.02 -26.65 2.50
CA TYR A 202 4.31 -27.04 1.94
C TYR A 202 5.03 -27.93 2.94
N ASP A 203 5.44 -29.12 2.50
CA ASP A 203 6.32 -30.02 3.25
C ASP A 203 7.75 -29.86 2.74
N GLU A 204 8.60 -29.30 3.60
CA GLU A 204 9.99 -29.02 3.30
C GLU A 204 10.83 -30.31 3.20
N ALA A 205 10.51 -31.34 3.99
CA ALA A 205 11.27 -32.59 4.00
C ALA A 205 11.09 -33.37 2.70
N SER A 206 9.85 -33.43 2.18
CA SER A 206 9.55 -34.11 0.92
C SER A 206 9.60 -33.20 -0.32
N ARG A 207 9.80 -31.89 -0.12
CA ARG A 207 9.68 -30.83 -1.13
C ARG A 207 8.37 -30.91 -1.91
N THR A 208 7.27 -31.04 -1.19
CA THR A 208 5.95 -31.20 -1.79
C THR A 208 5.03 -30.03 -1.40
N LEU A 209 4.51 -29.32 -2.40
CA LEU A 209 3.46 -28.33 -2.20
C LEU A 209 2.09 -29.00 -2.43
N HIS A 210 1.37 -29.25 -1.35
CA HIS A 210 0.02 -29.77 -1.37
C HIS A 210 -0.96 -28.63 -1.64
N LEU A 211 -1.83 -28.78 -2.64
CA LEU A 211 -2.82 -27.79 -3.05
C LEU A 211 -4.21 -28.43 -3.08
N SER A 212 -5.19 -27.77 -2.47
CA SER A 212 -6.58 -28.24 -2.49
C SER A 212 -7.16 -28.16 -3.90
N GLY A 213 -7.88 -29.21 -4.30
CA GLY A 213 -8.63 -29.24 -5.55
C GLY A 213 -9.73 -28.16 -5.65
N ARG A 214 -10.10 -27.54 -4.52
CA ARG A 214 -11.09 -26.45 -4.45
C ARG A 214 -10.52 -25.08 -4.91
N LEU A 215 -9.20 -24.98 -5.10
CA LEU A 215 -8.54 -23.73 -5.51
C LEU A 215 -8.77 -23.46 -7.01
N ARG A 216 -9.27 -22.26 -7.31
CA ARG A 216 -9.32 -21.74 -8.68
C ARG A 216 -7.90 -21.56 -9.25
N PRO A 217 -7.70 -21.57 -10.58
CA PRO A 217 -6.38 -21.41 -11.20
C PRO A 217 -5.57 -20.22 -10.67
N GLY A 218 -6.18 -19.03 -10.57
CA GLY A 218 -5.51 -17.85 -10.01
C GLY A 218 -5.09 -18.00 -8.55
N GLN A 219 -5.86 -18.75 -7.73
CA GLN A 219 -5.48 -19.02 -6.35
C GLN A 219 -4.31 -20.01 -6.27
N ARG A 220 -4.29 -21.02 -7.15
CA ARG A 220 -3.15 -21.95 -7.29
C ARG A 220 -1.89 -21.20 -7.72
N ALA A 221 -2.00 -20.34 -8.74
CA ALA A 221 -0.91 -19.49 -9.20
C ALA A 221 -0.34 -18.64 -8.07
N PHE A 222 -1.20 -17.99 -7.27
CA PHE A 222 -0.76 -17.18 -6.15
C PHE A 222 0.00 -17.98 -5.09
N ARG A 223 -0.44 -19.22 -4.77
CA ARG A 223 0.27 -20.09 -3.80
C ARG A 223 1.60 -20.60 -4.34
N LEU A 224 1.66 -21.00 -5.61
CA LEU A 224 2.91 -21.38 -6.27
C LEU A 224 3.90 -20.21 -6.29
N ALA A 225 3.45 -19.03 -6.69
CA ALA A 225 4.28 -17.82 -6.73
C ALA A 225 4.76 -17.39 -5.33
N THR A 226 3.91 -17.53 -4.30
CA THR A 226 4.31 -17.25 -2.91
C THR A 226 5.39 -18.23 -2.45
N GLN A 227 5.22 -19.53 -2.75
CA GLN A 227 6.22 -20.54 -2.40
C GLN A 227 7.56 -20.29 -3.12
N LEU A 228 7.50 -19.94 -4.42
CA LEU A 228 8.68 -19.59 -5.20
C LEU A 228 9.39 -18.36 -4.63
N ALA A 229 8.64 -17.33 -4.23
CA ALA A 229 9.20 -16.14 -3.58
C ALA A 229 9.94 -16.49 -2.28
N LEU A 230 9.36 -17.36 -1.45
CA LEU A 230 9.98 -17.79 -0.19
C LEU A 230 11.27 -18.61 -0.41
N LEU A 231 11.35 -19.37 -1.50
CA LEU A 231 12.52 -20.19 -1.83
C LEU A 231 13.65 -19.39 -2.50
N GLU A 232 13.33 -18.52 -3.46
CA GLU A 232 14.35 -17.80 -4.23
C GLU A 232 14.74 -16.44 -3.65
N TYR A 233 13.84 -15.81 -2.89
CA TYR A 233 14.02 -14.44 -2.39
C TYR A 233 13.91 -14.36 -0.87
N GLY A 234 13.92 -15.49 -0.15
CA GLY A 234 13.77 -15.54 1.31
C GLY A 234 14.62 -14.51 2.05
N ASP A 235 15.92 -14.46 1.75
CA ASP A 235 16.88 -13.53 2.36
C ASP A 235 16.57 -12.06 2.04
N GLU A 236 16.07 -11.76 0.83
CA GLU A 236 15.66 -10.40 0.44
C GLU A 236 14.40 -9.96 1.19
N LEU A 237 13.41 -10.86 1.27
CA LEU A 237 12.16 -10.64 2.00
C LEU A 237 12.45 -10.40 3.49
N ASP A 238 13.36 -11.19 4.07
CA ASP A 238 13.79 -11.05 5.46
C ASP A 238 14.55 -9.74 5.68
N ARG A 239 15.49 -9.37 4.81
CA ARG A 239 16.22 -8.10 4.92
C ARG A 239 15.31 -6.88 4.83
N GLN A 240 14.31 -6.92 3.94
CA GLN A 240 13.35 -5.84 3.79
C GLN A 240 12.42 -5.74 5.00
N ALA A 241 11.98 -6.87 5.58
CA ALA A 241 11.20 -6.89 6.82
C ALA A 241 12.02 -6.34 8.01
N ALA A 242 13.30 -6.71 8.10
CA ALA A 242 14.22 -6.29 9.15
C ALA A 242 14.53 -4.77 9.17
N THR A 243 14.17 -4.04 8.11
CA THR A 243 14.33 -2.57 8.06
C THR A 243 13.45 -1.86 9.10
N ASP A 244 12.26 -2.41 9.37
CA ASP A 244 11.26 -1.77 10.23
C ASP A 244 10.96 -2.58 11.50
N PHE A 245 11.25 -3.89 11.49
CA PHE A 245 10.87 -4.81 12.55
C PHE A 245 12.05 -5.68 13.01
N PRO A 246 12.29 -5.84 14.32
CA PRO A 246 13.35 -6.73 14.80
C PRO A 246 13.14 -8.16 14.29
N ALA A 247 14.21 -8.80 13.81
CA ALA A 247 14.19 -10.18 13.37
C ALA A 247 13.65 -11.10 14.48
N GLY A 248 12.78 -12.04 14.12
CA GLY A 248 12.12 -12.96 15.05
C GLY A 248 10.89 -12.40 15.77
N SER A 249 10.56 -11.11 15.62
CA SER A 249 9.30 -10.57 16.15
C SER A 249 8.07 -11.05 15.36
N PRO A 250 6.87 -11.09 15.97
CA PRO A 250 5.62 -11.40 15.25
C PRO A 250 5.38 -10.50 14.04
N SER A 251 5.66 -9.20 14.17
CA SER A 251 5.54 -8.23 13.07
C SER A 251 6.56 -8.50 11.97
N HIS A 252 7.80 -8.88 12.29
CA HIS A 252 8.76 -9.30 11.26
C HIS A 252 8.26 -10.50 10.44
N ALA A 253 7.73 -11.54 11.11
CA ALA A 253 7.17 -12.70 10.42
C ALA A 253 5.97 -12.35 9.52
N LEU A 254 5.07 -11.49 9.99
CA LEU A 254 3.93 -11.02 9.18
C LEU A 254 4.37 -10.10 8.04
N ALA A 255 5.38 -9.25 8.23
CA ALA A 255 5.95 -8.40 7.19
C ALA A 255 6.51 -9.25 6.07
N ARG A 256 7.33 -10.25 6.41
CA ARG A 256 7.91 -11.21 5.46
C ARG A 256 6.84 -11.90 4.62
N ILE A 257 5.77 -12.40 5.25
CA ILE A 257 4.63 -13.01 4.56
C ILE A 257 3.91 -11.99 3.66
N GLY A 258 3.71 -10.76 4.14
CA GLY A 258 3.12 -9.67 3.38
C GLY A 258 3.92 -9.33 2.12
N ILE A 259 5.24 -9.24 2.25
CA ILE A 259 6.15 -8.97 1.13
C ILE A 259 6.16 -10.15 0.16
N ALA A 260 6.15 -11.40 0.65
CA ALA A 260 6.03 -12.58 -0.21
C ALA A 260 4.73 -12.59 -1.03
N HIS A 261 3.61 -12.21 -0.40
CA HIS A 261 2.33 -12.03 -1.09
C HIS A 261 2.36 -10.87 -2.12
N TYR A 262 3.04 -9.77 -1.81
CA TYR A 262 3.28 -8.68 -2.76
C TYR A 262 4.09 -9.17 -3.96
N PHE A 263 5.21 -9.88 -3.71
CA PHE A 263 6.05 -10.48 -4.75
C PHE A 263 5.24 -11.42 -5.63
N ALA A 264 4.45 -12.31 -5.02
CA ALA A 264 3.61 -13.25 -5.75
C ALA A 264 2.63 -12.53 -6.70
N ALA A 265 1.99 -11.44 -6.24
CA ALA A 265 1.13 -10.62 -7.08
C ALA A 265 1.90 -9.95 -8.23
N ALA A 266 3.09 -9.39 -7.94
CA ALA A 266 3.93 -8.73 -8.93
C ALA A 266 4.52 -9.72 -9.96
N LEU A 267 4.75 -10.97 -9.58
CA LEU A 267 5.23 -12.03 -10.46
C LEU A 267 4.15 -12.48 -11.45
N ILE A 268 2.92 -12.72 -10.95
CA ILE A 268 1.81 -13.17 -11.80
C ILE A 268 1.14 -12.03 -12.58
N LEU A 269 1.33 -10.78 -12.14
CA LEU A 269 0.92 -9.55 -12.83
C LEU A 269 2.12 -8.61 -12.99
N PRO A 270 3.03 -8.90 -13.94
CA PRO A 270 4.26 -8.12 -14.14
C PRO A 270 3.95 -6.66 -14.44
N TYR A 271 4.63 -5.76 -13.74
CA TYR A 271 4.23 -4.36 -13.60
C TYR A 271 3.95 -3.67 -14.93
N ARG A 272 4.90 -3.67 -15.87
CA ARG A 272 4.78 -2.96 -17.14
C ARG A 272 3.65 -3.51 -17.98
N THR A 273 3.55 -4.84 -18.07
CA THR A 273 2.49 -5.49 -18.86
C THR A 273 1.10 -5.25 -18.26
N PHE A 274 0.98 -5.30 -16.93
CA PHE A 274 -0.28 -5.07 -16.24
C PHE A 274 -0.69 -3.59 -16.24
N HIS A 275 0.27 -2.66 -16.05
CA HIS A 275 0.04 -1.22 -16.15
C HIS A 275 -0.47 -0.84 -17.55
N ALA A 276 0.20 -1.30 -18.60
CA ALA A 276 -0.22 -1.06 -19.98
C ALA A 276 -1.62 -1.62 -20.26
N ALA A 277 -1.91 -2.86 -19.81
CA ALA A 277 -3.23 -3.46 -19.95
C ALA A 277 -4.30 -2.67 -19.18
N ALA A 278 -4.00 -2.18 -17.98
CA ALA A 278 -4.92 -1.39 -17.19
C ALA A 278 -5.26 -0.05 -17.86
N GLU A 279 -4.27 0.63 -18.45
CA GLU A 279 -4.50 1.86 -19.23
C GLU A 279 -5.29 1.59 -20.51
N GLU A 280 -4.96 0.52 -21.25
CA GLU A 280 -5.63 0.11 -22.48
C GLU A 280 -7.13 -0.11 -22.27
N VAL A 281 -7.51 -0.83 -21.21
CA VAL A 281 -8.92 -1.09 -20.88
C VAL A 281 -9.54 -0.02 -19.98
N ARG A 282 -8.85 1.11 -19.76
CA ARG A 282 -9.31 2.23 -18.91
C ARG A 282 -9.74 1.80 -17.50
N TYR A 283 -8.93 0.92 -16.90
CA TYR A 283 -9.13 0.39 -15.55
C TYR A 283 -10.43 -0.42 -15.36
N ASP A 284 -11.00 -0.98 -16.44
CA ASP A 284 -12.09 -1.96 -16.35
C ASP A 284 -11.60 -3.26 -15.66
N ILE A 285 -12.01 -3.43 -14.40
CA ILE A 285 -11.55 -4.52 -13.53
C ILE A 285 -12.06 -5.88 -14.04
N GLU A 286 -13.24 -5.93 -14.68
CA GLU A 286 -13.77 -7.18 -15.23
C GLU A 286 -12.97 -7.61 -16.45
N ARG A 287 -12.63 -6.68 -17.36
CA ARG A 287 -11.75 -6.98 -18.49
C ARG A 287 -10.35 -7.44 -18.05
N LEU A 288 -9.80 -6.85 -17.00
CA LEU A 288 -8.53 -7.29 -16.42
C LEU A 288 -8.65 -8.68 -15.78
N THR A 289 -9.76 -8.96 -15.08
CA THR A 289 -10.06 -10.28 -14.51
C THR A 289 -10.07 -11.35 -15.62
N ASP A 290 -10.76 -11.07 -16.73
CA ASP A 290 -10.85 -11.99 -17.88
C ASP A 290 -9.49 -12.17 -18.58
N ARG A 291 -8.77 -11.07 -18.83
CA ARG A 291 -7.47 -11.08 -19.51
C ARG A 291 -6.44 -11.93 -18.78
N TYR A 292 -6.41 -11.87 -17.45
CA TYR A 292 -5.41 -12.56 -16.64
C TYR A 292 -5.91 -13.85 -15.99
N GLY A 293 -7.22 -14.15 -16.05
CA GLY A 293 -7.81 -15.30 -15.38
C GLY A 293 -7.67 -15.26 -13.86
N LEU A 294 -7.59 -14.06 -13.27
CA LEU A 294 -7.44 -13.84 -11.82
C LEU A 294 -8.72 -13.25 -11.23
N GLY A 295 -8.93 -13.45 -9.93
CA GLY A 295 -10.12 -12.94 -9.27
C GLY A 295 -10.12 -11.42 -9.09
N TYR A 296 -11.31 -10.84 -9.02
CA TYR A 296 -11.55 -9.40 -8.84
C TYR A 296 -10.71 -8.78 -7.71
N GLU A 297 -10.66 -9.41 -6.53
CA GLU A 297 -9.86 -8.93 -5.39
C GLU A 297 -8.35 -8.86 -5.71
N THR A 298 -7.82 -9.83 -6.46
CA THR A 298 -6.40 -9.87 -6.85
C THR A 298 -6.06 -8.75 -7.82
N VAL A 299 -6.95 -8.49 -8.79
CA VAL A 299 -6.79 -7.38 -9.74
C VAL A 299 -6.83 -6.03 -9.01
N CYS A 300 -7.83 -5.82 -8.13
CA CYS A 300 -7.91 -4.60 -7.33
C CYS A 300 -6.66 -4.39 -6.45
N HIS A 301 -6.18 -5.47 -5.82
CA HIS A 301 -4.95 -5.42 -5.04
C HIS A 301 -3.77 -4.94 -5.89
N ARG A 302 -3.55 -5.51 -7.07
CA ARG A 302 -2.46 -5.09 -7.95
C ARG A 302 -2.61 -3.66 -8.46
N LEU A 303 -3.81 -3.24 -8.84
CA LEU A 303 -4.10 -1.85 -9.23
C LEU A 303 -3.68 -0.86 -8.13
N SER A 304 -3.91 -1.20 -6.86
CA SER A 304 -3.52 -0.38 -5.71
C SER A 304 -2.01 -0.28 -5.46
N THR A 305 -1.19 -1.03 -6.20
CA THR A 305 0.29 -1.02 -6.07
C THR A 305 1.00 -0.30 -7.20
N LEU A 306 0.28 0.29 -8.18
CA LEU A 306 0.89 0.88 -9.39
C LEU A 306 1.57 2.24 -9.13
N GLN A 307 2.57 2.29 -8.24
CA GLN A 307 3.27 3.52 -7.83
C GLN A 307 4.78 3.54 -8.17
N ARG A 308 5.21 2.80 -9.19
CA ARG A 308 6.59 2.83 -9.69
C ARG A 308 6.94 4.27 -10.10
N PRO A 309 8.06 4.83 -9.62
CA PRO A 309 8.52 6.14 -10.07
C PRO A 309 8.58 6.21 -11.60
N ARG A 310 8.12 7.32 -12.19
CA ARG A 310 8.06 7.56 -13.65
C ARG A 310 7.14 6.63 -14.47
N LEU A 311 6.42 5.69 -13.85
CA LEU A 311 5.43 4.83 -14.52
C LEU A 311 4.25 4.55 -13.58
N ARG A 312 3.64 5.61 -13.04
CA ARG A 312 2.54 5.49 -12.08
C ARG A 312 1.22 5.23 -12.81
N GLY A 313 0.39 4.36 -12.23
CA GLY A 313 -1.04 4.25 -12.58
C GLY A 313 -1.90 5.18 -11.72
N VAL A 314 -3.23 5.07 -11.87
CA VAL A 314 -4.19 5.73 -10.98
C VAL A 314 -3.91 5.32 -9.52
N PRO A 315 -3.77 6.29 -8.58
CA PRO A 315 -3.48 5.96 -7.19
C PRO A 315 -4.76 5.53 -6.46
N PHE A 316 -4.98 4.22 -6.38
CA PHE A 316 -6.14 3.65 -5.70
C PHE A 316 -5.96 3.50 -4.18
N SER A 317 -7.08 3.64 -3.47
CA SER A 317 -7.28 3.06 -2.15
C SER A 317 -8.14 1.79 -2.28
N PHE A 318 -7.62 0.68 -1.76
CA PHE A 318 -8.27 -0.62 -1.74
C PHE A 318 -8.75 -0.94 -0.33
N VAL A 319 -10.02 -1.32 -0.23
CA VAL A 319 -10.66 -1.73 1.02
C VAL A 319 -11.38 -3.06 0.81
N ARG A 320 -11.43 -3.88 1.86
CA ARG A 320 -12.28 -5.07 1.92
C ARG A 320 -13.06 -5.06 3.21
N VAL A 321 -14.37 -4.99 3.09
CA VAL A 321 -15.29 -4.92 4.22
C VAL A 321 -16.10 -6.21 4.31
N ASP A 322 -16.84 -6.44 5.38
CA ASP A 322 -17.89 -7.45 5.43
C ASP A 322 -19.25 -6.80 5.72
N ARG A 323 -20.32 -7.59 5.71
CA ARG A 323 -21.68 -7.09 5.95
C ARG A 323 -21.87 -6.42 7.32
N ALA A 324 -20.99 -6.71 8.30
CA ALA A 324 -21.04 -6.14 9.63
C ALA A 324 -20.23 -4.83 9.74
N GLY A 325 -19.57 -4.39 8.66
CA GLY A 325 -18.74 -3.20 8.67
C GLY A 325 -17.28 -3.45 9.03
N ASN A 326 -16.86 -4.70 9.21
CA ASN A 326 -15.47 -4.99 9.55
C ASN A 326 -14.57 -4.82 8.33
N LEU A 327 -13.70 -3.81 8.36
CA LEU A 327 -12.69 -3.55 7.34
C LEU A 327 -11.47 -4.46 7.55
N SER A 328 -11.49 -5.62 6.89
CA SER A 328 -10.47 -6.66 7.01
C SER A 328 -9.20 -6.42 6.17
N LYS A 329 -9.24 -5.50 5.19
CA LYS A 329 -8.06 -5.02 4.46
C LYS A 329 -8.19 -3.55 4.13
N ARG A 330 -7.08 -2.82 4.25
CA ARG A 330 -6.91 -1.42 3.86
C ARG A 330 -5.52 -1.26 3.26
N GLN A 331 -5.45 -0.77 2.04
CA GLN A 331 -4.20 -0.49 1.35
C GLN A 331 -4.38 0.75 0.49
N SER A 332 -3.46 1.70 0.56
CA SER A 332 -3.62 2.96 -0.16
C SER A 332 -2.31 3.39 -0.81
N ALA A 333 -2.39 3.73 -2.10
CA ALA A 333 -1.32 4.40 -2.84
C ALA A 333 -1.27 5.91 -2.59
N THR A 334 -2.38 6.49 -2.12
CA THR A 334 -2.56 7.91 -1.85
C THR A 334 -3.22 8.11 -0.49
N ASP A 335 -3.33 9.38 -0.12
CA ASP A 335 -3.99 9.79 1.10
C ASP A 335 -5.48 9.55 0.96
N PHE A 336 -6.02 8.86 1.95
CA PHE A 336 -7.44 8.61 2.04
C PHE A 336 -7.84 8.49 3.50
N HIS A 337 -8.93 9.17 3.88
CA HIS A 337 -9.40 9.33 5.26
C HIS A 337 -9.59 8.01 6.01
N PHE A 338 -9.87 6.90 5.31
CA PHE A 338 -10.03 5.59 5.96
C PHE A 338 -8.81 4.67 5.85
N SER A 339 -7.62 5.23 5.63
CA SER A 339 -6.38 4.43 5.52
C SER A 339 -5.96 3.82 6.87
N ARG A 340 -6.40 4.40 8.01
CA ARG A 340 -6.06 3.93 9.36
C ARG A 340 -7.28 3.61 10.22
N ALA A 341 -8.20 4.56 10.43
CA ALA A 341 -9.45 4.36 11.15
C ALA A 341 -10.69 4.84 10.35
N GLY A 342 -11.90 4.58 10.86
CA GLY A 342 -13.17 4.96 10.22
C GLY A 342 -13.65 4.03 9.10
N GLY A 343 -14.59 4.53 8.29
CA GLY A 343 -15.15 3.83 7.12
C GLY A 343 -16.52 3.21 7.31
N THR A 344 -17.24 3.51 8.41
CA THR A 344 -18.57 2.96 8.73
C THR A 344 -19.74 3.83 8.28
N CYS A 345 -19.48 4.83 7.43
CA CYS A 345 -20.55 5.70 6.92
C CYS A 345 -21.55 4.88 6.09
N PRO A 346 -22.83 4.78 6.49
CA PRO A 346 -23.82 3.94 5.81
C PRO A 346 -24.18 4.46 4.41
N LEU A 347 -23.85 5.72 4.10
CA LEU A 347 -24.05 6.33 2.78
C LEU A 347 -22.96 5.93 1.76
N TRP A 348 -21.93 5.20 2.21
CA TRP A 348 -20.86 4.74 1.34
C TRP A 348 -21.30 3.55 0.49
N ASN A 349 -21.12 3.63 -0.82
CA ASN A 349 -21.56 2.62 -1.80
C ASN A 349 -20.96 1.22 -1.57
N VAL A 350 -19.87 1.12 -0.81
CA VAL A 350 -19.29 -0.15 -0.38
C VAL A 350 -20.31 -0.99 0.40
N TYR A 351 -21.18 -0.35 1.20
CA TYR A 351 -22.25 -1.04 1.92
C TYR A 351 -23.46 -1.36 1.03
N GLU A 352 -23.75 -0.50 0.06
CA GLU A 352 -24.79 -0.73 -0.94
C GLU A 352 -24.49 -1.97 -1.81
N ALA A 353 -23.21 -2.27 -2.06
CA ALA A 353 -22.81 -3.44 -2.84
C ALA A 353 -23.33 -4.78 -2.26
N PHE A 354 -23.62 -4.84 -0.95
CA PHE A 354 -24.22 -6.02 -0.33
C PHE A 354 -25.71 -6.22 -0.64
N ALA A 355 -26.40 -5.18 -1.13
CA ALA A 355 -27.79 -5.26 -1.57
C ALA A 355 -27.91 -5.86 -2.98
N ALA A 356 -26.89 -5.71 -3.83
CA ALA A 356 -26.84 -6.30 -5.17
C ALA A 356 -25.50 -7.02 -5.43
N PRO A 357 -25.28 -8.22 -4.83
CA PRO A 357 -24.04 -8.96 -5.01
C PRO A 357 -23.71 -9.23 -6.48
N GLY A 358 -22.42 -9.11 -6.83
CA GLY A 358 -21.94 -9.31 -8.20
C GLY A 358 -22.09 -8.10 -9.13
N ARG A 359 -22.88 -7.08 -8.78
CA ARG A 359 -22.99 -5.82 -9.53
C ARG A 359 -21.90 -4.83 -9.10
N ILE A 360 -21.41 -4.03 -10.05
CA ILE A 360 -20.50 -2.91 -9.77
C ILE A 360 -21.32 -1.67 -9.41
N HIS A 361 -21.04 -1.10 -8.25
CA HIS A 361 -21.57 0.17 -7.76
C HIS A 361 -20.53 1.25 -7.95
N VAL A 362 -20.96 2.45 -8.35
CA VAL A 362 -20.08 3.61 -8.56
C VAL A 362 -20.67 4.82 -7.84
N GLN A 363 -19.82 5.56 -7.11
CA GLN A 363 -20.22 6.75 -6.36
C GLN A 363 -19.11 7.80 -6.42
N ILE A 364 -19.48 9.06 -6.58
CA ILE A 364 -18.60 10.18 -6.26
C ILE A 364 -18.95 10.61 -4.84
N ALA A 365 -18.02 10.43 -3.91
CA ALA A 365 -18.20 10.80 -2.51
C ALA A 365 -17.39 12.05 -2.18
N GLU A 366 -17.99 12.98 -1.46
CA GLU A 366 -17.33 14.16 -0.90
C GLU A 366 -17.12 13.96 0.60
N MET A 367 -15.88 14.16 1.06
CA MET A 367 -15.51 14.07 2.47
C MET A 367 -15.79 15.40 3.17
N PRO A 368 -15.90 15.44 4.52
CA PRO A 368 -16.16 16.69 5.26
C PRO A 368 -15.13 17.81 5.05
N ASP A 369 -13.94 17.49 4.53
CA ASP A 369 -12.91 18.46 4.17
C ASP A 369 -13.00 18.96 2.70
N GLY A 370 -14.07 18.61 1.99
CA GLY A 370 -14.33 19.00 0.60
C GLY A 370 -13.63 18.15 -0.46
N GLN A 371 -12.80 17.17 -0.07
CA GLN A 371 -12.14 16.30 -1.04
C GLN A 371 -13.13 15.30 -1.65
N ARG A 372 -13.00 15.07 -2.97
CA ARG A 372 -13.88 14.18 -3.73
C ARG A 372 -13.16 12.95 -4.24
N TYR A 373 -13.81 11.80 -4.12
CA TYR A 373 -13.29 10.49 -4.50
C TYR A 373 -14.30 9.73 -5.37
N LEU A 374 -13.80 9.06 -6.41
CA LEU A 374 -14.58 8.11 -7.19
C LEU A 374 -14.41 6.71 -6.58
N TRP A 375 -15.50 6.15 -6.08
CA TRP A 375 -15.57 4.81 -5.52
C TRP A 375 -16.19 3.83 -6.48
N THR A 376 -15.55 2.67 -6.64
CA THR A 376 -16.14 1.48 -7.25
C THR A 376 -16.18 0.34 -6.22
N ALA A 377 -17.31 -0.33 -6.09
CA ALA A 377 -17.52 -1.41 -5.13
C ALA A 377 -18.28 -2.59 -5.76
N ARG A 378 -17.94 -3.81 -5.34
CA ARG A 378 -18.60 -5.05 -5.77
C ARG A 378 -18.53 -6.08 -4.65
N ALA A 379 -19.66 -6.61 -4.21
CA ALA A 379 -19.68 -7.68 -3.22
C ALA A 379 -19.31 -9.03 -3.85
N LEU A 380 -18.43 -9.77 -3.18
CA LEU A 380 -17.90 -11.06 -3.59
C LEU A 380 -18.23 -12.13 -2.55
N THR A 381 -18.95 -13.17 -2.94
CA THR A 381 -19.24 -14.31 -2.05
C THR A 381 -18.30 -15.48 -2.33
N ARG A 382 -17.52 -15.85 -1.33
CA ARG A 382 -16.66 -17.05 -1.32
C ARG A 382 -17.38 -18.20 -0.65
N HIS A 383 -17.62 -19.26 -1.42
CA HIS A 383 -18.25 -20.49 -0.93
C HIS A 383 -17.14 -21.51 -0.61
N ARG A 384 -17.26 -22.22 0.51
CA ARG A 384 -16.34 -23.32 0.87
C ARG A 384 -16.67 -24.65 0.17
N GLY A 385 -17.87 -24.75 -0.38
CA GLY A 385 -18.42 -25.93 -1.08
C GLY A 385 -19.68 -26.42 -0.37
N GLY A 386 -20.48 -27.27 -1.02
CA GLY A 386 -21.61 -27.94 -0.38
C GLY A 386 -22.90 -27.11 -0.23
N TRP A 387 -24.05 -27.76 -0.40
CA TRP A 387 -25.35 -27.19 -0.04
C TRP A 387 -25.48 -27.15 1.49
N GLY A 388 -25.87 -26.00 2.03
CA GLY A 388 -26.02 -25.80 3.49
C GLY A 388 -24.77 -25.27 4.21
N GLU A 389 -23.61 -25.15 3.54
CA GLU A 389 -22.43 -24.52 4.15
C GLU A 389 -22.48 -22.99 3.99
N PRO A 390 -22.25 -22.22 5.08
CA PRO A 390 -22.25 -20.77 5.01
C PRO A 390 -21.06 -20.24 4.20
N GLY A 391 -21.35 -19.46 3.16
CA GLY A 391 -20.37 -18.66 2.43
C GLY A 391 -19.93 -17.42 3.22
N LYS A 392 -18.80 -16.82 2.81
CA LYS A 392 -18.36 -15.52 3.31
C LYS A 392 -18.53 -14.47 2.21
N THR A 393 -19.25 -13.39 2.50
CA THR A 393 -19.42 -12.27 1.57
C THR A 393 -18.60 -11.08 2.06
N TYR A 394 -17.81 -10.51 1.15
CA TYR A 394 -16.98 -9.33 1.36
C TYR A 394 -17.30 -8.24 0.35
#